data_AF-A0A7V5ZDX0-F1
#
_entry.id   AF-A0A7V5ZDX0-F1
#
_cell.length_a   1.000
_cell.length_b   1.000
_cell.length_c   1.000
_cell.angle_alpha   90.00
_cell.angle_beta   90.00
_cell.angle_gamma   90.00
#
_symmetry.space_group_name_H-M   'P 1'
#
loop_
_entity.id
_entity.type
_entity.pdbx_description
1 polymer ?
#
loop_
_entity_poly.entity_id
_entity_poly.type
_entity_poly.pdbx_seq_one_letter_code
_entity_poly.pdbx_strand_id
1 'polypeptide(L)'
;MQPLDAHMLWMEYACVPDQPRDVLAFEGPLLLVGDGSTAAAKTEALFPGLEWLTADEVSSSDLDIARDHPDRLRFVPHPHKVTIPAMGVKTPVATVGLLWNVYDQWGKGHPMPQPLFAVPDRLKGTAAHRLGLLAPNVPAGLGENRLLAEKPFRVTPDSFLRLSALVYVDPQAKDALSVVDAWLKHFTPDPPLPAPQGDDLQQLAWSMKGYTQSLWVSEEEGWLPFLGGPAIWRKPGFRLDYVYDLRKALILLPDHPDAPEWRALVENTQGRVSAVGVPQAEDMQFEHGDAENSLTFLRSRALELMQAQRPDGSWGFDADRRDQGVFKGMDYHLLGPPDGVEVGTCARNAYEVLRYARLSGCEEAYRAGAKALERMRQFTVPRAAQVWEVPFHTPDILAAADAIDAYLEGYWYSGDPRWLAEARCWARAGLPFVYVWNAPGKPWMRYGSIPVFGATWYSWSWFGHIVQWNGLRYAYALLKLSEADRDAPPLWRQLALGITRSAMYQQSPSGKNLALWPDSYHT
;
A
#
# COMPACT_ATOMS: atom_id res chain seq x y z
N MET A 1 11.61 25.59 -1.51
CA MET A 1 12.55 24.50 -1.80
C MET A 1 13.60 24.51 -0.70
N GLN A 2 13.82 23.40 0.01
CA GLN A 2 14.94 23.30 0.96
C GLN A 2 16.28 23.39 0.20
N PRO A 3 17.40 23.77 0.85
CA PRO A 3 18.70 23.77 0.21
C PRO A 3 19.00 22.41 -0.44
N LEU A 4 19.55 22.43 -1.66
CA LEU A 4 20.00 21.21 -2.33
C LEU A 4 21.24 20.66 -1.60
N ASP A 5 21.29 19.34 -1.43
CA ASP A 5 22.50 18.67 -0.93
C ASP A 5 23.43 18.27 -2.10
N ALA A 6 24.58 17.67 -1.77
CA ALA A 6 25.59 17.29 -2.76
C ALA A 6 25.13 16.22 -3.76
N HIS A 7 23.99 15.57 -3.53
CA HIS A 7 23.43 14.50 -4.37
C HIS A 7 22.28 15.00 -5.25
N MET A 8 21.98 16.30 -5.23
CA MET A 8 20.81 16.88 -5.89
C MET A 8 21.17 17.95 -6.92
N LEU A 9 20.54 17.86 -8.08
CA LEU A 9 20.60 18.87 -9.13
C LEU A 9 19.17 19.32 -9.47
N TRP A 10 18.90 20.62 -9.45
CA TRP A 10 17.62 21.13 -9.95
C TRP A 10 17.71 21.43 -11.44
N MET A 11 16.74 20.93 -12.21
CA MET A 11 16.64 21.14 -13.65
C MET A 11 15.27 21.72 -14.00
N GLU A 12 15.26 22.80 -14.79
CA GLU A 12 14.05 23.40 -15.36
C GLU A 12 14.19 23.55 -16.87
N TYR A 13 13.14 23.16 -17.59
CA TYR A 13 12.97 23.35 -19.01
C TYR A 13 11.80 24.29 -19.20
N ALA A 14 12.00 25.40 -19.90
CA ALA A 14 10.95 26.38 -20.15
C ALA A 14 10.90 26.79 -21.62
N CYS A 15 9.70 26.95 -22.14
CA CYS A 15 9.41 27.44 -23.48
C CYS A 15 8.31 28.51 -23.39
N VAL A 16 8.62 29.71 -23.90
CA VAL A 16 7.66 30.81 -24.05
C VAL A 16 7.67 31.19 -25.52
N PRO A 17 6.61 30.89 -26.28
CA PRO A 17 6.62 31.16 -27.70
C PRO A 17 6.38 32.65 -28.00
N ASP A 18 7.02 33.16 -29.04
CA ASP A 18 6.89 34.55 -29.52
C ASP A 18 5.59 34.82 -30.28
N GLN A 19 4.98 33.77 -30.81
CA GLN A 19 3.67 33.76 -31.46
C GLN A 19 2.93 32.47 -31.14
N PRO A 20 1.60 32.40 -31.29
CA PRO A 20 0.85 31.19 -30.96
C PRO A 20 1.38 29.93 -31.67
N ARG A 21 1.69 28.87 -30.91
CA ARG A 21 2.20 27.57 -31.39
C ARG A 21 1.29 26.42 -31.01
N ASP A 22 1.26 25.43 -31.87
CA ASP A 22 0.63 24.13 -31.61
C ASP A 22 1.71 23.15 -31.17
N VAL A 23 1.59 22.62 -29.95
CA VAL A 23 2.58 21.73 -29.35
C VAL A 23 1.97 20.35 -29.17
N LEU A 24 2.61 19.34 -29.77
CA LEU A 24 2.24 17.92 -29.58
C LEU A 24 2.92 17.31 -28.36
N ALA A 25 4.15 17.74 -28.06
CA ALA A 25 4.92 17.35 -26.89
C ALA A 25 6.03 18.37 -26.58
N PHE A 26 6.31 18.54 -25.31
CA PHE A 26 7.45 19.23 -24.73
C PHE A 26 8.04 18.29 -23.68
N GLU A 27 9.21 17.70 -23.99
CA GLU A 27 9.86 16.69 -23.14
C GLU A 27 11.01 17.34 -22.34
N GLY A 28 11.07 17.07 -21.04
CA GLY A 28 12.17 17.51 -20.17
C GLY A 28 11.67 17.89 -18.77
N PRO A 29 12.50 17.84 -17.71
CA PRO A 29 13.82 17.21 -17.67
C PRO A 29 13.74 15.71 -17.98
N LEU A 30 14.80 15.18 -18.61
CA LEU A 30 14.88 13.81 -19.12
C LEU A 30 16.26 13.21 -18.82
N LEU A 31 16.28 12.01 -18.25
CA LEU A 31 17.47 11.25 -17.94
C LEU A 31 17.51 9.97 -18.77
N LEU A 32 18.69 9.67 -19.31
CA LEU A 32 19.03 8.38 -19.92
C LEU A 32 20.05 7.69 -19.01
N VAL A 33 19.53 7.02 -17.98
CA VAL A 33 20.36 6.42 -16.93
C VAL A 33 21.11 5.21 -17.48
N GLY A 34 22.43 5.19 -17.26
CA GLY A 34 23.31 4.10 -17.68
C GLY A 34 23.66 4.10 -19.18
N ASP A 35 23.25 5.13 -19.94
CA ASP A 35 23.60 5.26 -21.35
C ASP A 35 25.13 5.18 -21.55
N GLY A 36 25.54 4.42 -22.56
CA GLY A 36 26.95 4.13 -22.85
C GLY A 36 27.73 3.41 -21.74
N SER A 37 27.08 2.89 -20.69
CA SER A 37 27.78 2.34 -19.51
C SER A 37 27.04 1.18 -18.82
N THR A 38 26.21 1.49 -17.82
CA THR A 38 25.74 0.55 -16.79
C THR A 38 24.29 0.13 -16.94
N ALA A 39 23.62 0.52 -18.04
CA ALA A 39 22.19 0.24 -18.23
C ALA A 39 21.84 -1.26 -18.10
N ALA A 40 22.62 -2.14 -18.73
CA ALA A 40 22.40 -3.59 -18.66
C ALA A 40 22.64 -4.18 -17.26
N ALA A 41 23.31 -3.44 -16.36
CA ALA A 41 23.63 -3.87 -15.01
C ALA A 41 22.66 -3.32 -13.95
N LYS A 42 21.47 -2.83 -14.34
CA LYS A 42 20.40 -2.45 -13.42
C LYS A 42 20.19 -3.56 -12.38
N THR A 43 20.14 -3.18 -11.10
CA THR A 43 19.76 -4.10 -10.03
C THR A 43 18.32 -3.87 -9.59
N GLU A 44 17.83 -2.63 -9.68
CA GLU A 44 16.49 -2.26 -9.22
C GLU A 44 15.98 -1.01 -9.96
N ALA A 45 14.67 -0.86 -10.10
CA ALA A 45 14.03 0.40 -10.46
C ALA A 45 12.69 0.55 -9.74
N LEU A 46 12.31 1.78 -9.46
CA LEU A 46 11.11 2.11 -8.71
C LEU A 46 10.35 3.24 -9.39
N PHE A 47 9.05 3.04 -9.55
CA PHE A 47 8.08 4.07 -9.90
C PHE A 47 6.86 3.89 -8.99
N PRO A 48 6.77 4.65 -7.87
CA PRO A 48 5.74 4.48 -6.86
C PRO A 48 4.33 4.49 -7.44
N GLY A 49 3.57 3.46 -7.06
CA GLY A 49 2.21 3.22 -7.54
C GLY A 49 2.10 2.28 -8.75
N LEU A 50 3.23 1.95 -9.41
CA LEU A 50 3.20 1.35 -10.74
C LEU A 50 4.25 0.26 -10.98
N GLU A 51 5.49 0.45 -10.56
CA GLU A 51 6.59 -0.46 -10.90
C GLU A 51 7.58 -0.59 -9.75
N TRP A 52 7.97 -1.83 -9.45
CA TRP A 52 9.13 -2.13 -8.63
C TRP A 52 9.88 -3.31 -9.24
N LEU A 53 10.88 -2.97 -10.05
CA LEU A 53 11.56 -3.89 -10.96
C LEU A 53 12.87 -4.33 -10.35
N THR A 54 13.11 -5.63 -10.25
CA THR A 54 14.42 -6.20 -9.91
C THR A 54 15.23 -6.52 -11.17
N ALA A 55 16.55 -6.72 -11.02
CA ALA A 55 17.50 -7.23 -12.03
C ALA A 55 17.04 -7.15 -13.51
N ASP A 56 16.52 -8.25 -14.05
CA ASP A 56 16.11 -8.45 -15.44
C ASP A 56 14.67 -8.03 -15.74
N GLU A 57 13.87 -7.69 -14.73
CA GLU A 57 12.50 -7.22 -14.90
C GLU A 57 12.48 -5.87 -15.63
N VAL A 58 11.48 -5.71 -16.51
CA VAL A 58 11.32 -4.57 -17.40
C VAL A 58 9.97 -3.88 -17.19
N SER A 59 9.95 -2.55 -17.30
CA SER A 59 8.73 -1.75 -17.16
C SER A 59 7.73 -2.07 -18.27
N SER A 60 6.43 -1.99 -17.98
CA SER A 60 5.34 -2.32 -18.91
C SER A 60 5.42 -3.76 -19.45
N SER A 61 5.95 -4.69 -18.66
CA SER A 61 5.88 -6.13 -18.91
C SER A 61 4.48 -6.68 -18.63
N ASP A 62 4.25 -7.91 -19.06
CA ASP A 62 3.12 -8.78 -18.75
C ASP A 62 3.37 -9.67 -17.51
N LEU A 63 4.35 -9.30 -16.69
CA LEU A 63 4.74 -10.07 -15.51
C LEU A 63 3.57 -10.09 -14.49
N ASP A 64 3.06 -8.92 -14.11
CA ASP A 64 2.02 -8.76 -13.08
C ASP A 64 0.59 -8.61 -13.61
N ILE A 65 0.41 -8.63 -14.94
CA ILE A 65 -0.86 -8.35 -15.62
C ILE A 65 -0.87 -8.92 -17.04
N ALA A 66 -2.04 -9.30 -17.55
CA ALA A 66 -2.15 -9.98 -18.85
C ALA A 66 -1.59 -9.15 -20.00
N ARG A 67 -1.03 -9.85 -21.00
CA ARG A 67 -0.33 -9.25 -22.14
C ARG A 67 -1.18 -8.28 -22.96
N ASP A 68 -2.47 -8.55 -23.05
CA ASP A 68 -3.45 -7.77 -23.81
C ASP A 68 -4.26 -6.79 -22.95
N HIS A 69 -4.01 -6.75 -21.64
CA HIS A 69 -4.70 -5.83 -20.75
C HIS A 69 -4.31 -4.37 -21.04
N PRO A 70 -5.26 -3.41 -21.08
CA PRO A 70 -4.97 -2.01 -21.39
C PRO A 70 -3.99 -1.34 -20.40
N ASP A 71 -4.09 -1.66 -19.11
CA ASP A 71 -3.19 -1.14 -18.08
C ASP A 71 -1.79 -1.79 -18.06
N ARG A 72 -1.52 -2.77 -18.95
CA ARG A 72 -0.16 -3.34 -19.03
C ARG A 72 0.87 -2.27 -19.39
N LEU A 73 0.55 -1.43 -20.37
CA LEU A 73 1.39 -0.31 -20.71
C LEU A 73 1.27 0.75 -19.62
N ARG A 74 2.42 1.17 -19.08
CA ARG A 74 2.50 2.11 -17.97
C ARG A 74 3.75 2.99 -18.04
N PHE A 75 4.20 3.28 -19.26
CA PHE A 75 5.38 4.11 -19.51
C PHE A 75 5.06 5.61 -19.56
N VAL A 76 3.82 5.99 -19.87
CA VAL A 76 3.28 7.35 -19.68
C VAL A 76 1.90 7.20 -19.01
N PRO A 77 1.86 6.81 -17.74
CA PRO A 77 0.61 6.52 -17.04
C PRO A 77 -0.19 7.80 -16.79
N HIS A 78 -1.48 7.71 -16.50
CA HIS A 78 -2.21 8.87 -15.97
C HIS A 78 -1.50 9.39 -14.70
N PRO A 79 -1.24 10.70 -14.52
CA PRO A 79 -0.51 11.22 -13.35
C PRO A 79 -1.11 10.82 -12.01
N HIS A 80 -2.43 10.60 -11.95
CA HIS A 80 -3.13 10.12 -10.74
C HIS A 80 -2.74 8.69 -10.32
N LYS A 81 -2.15 7.87 -11.20
CA LYS A 81 -1.66 6.53 -10.81
C LYS A 81 -0.35 6.58 -10.00
N VAL A 82 0.28 7.75 -9.90
CA VAL A 82 1.54 7.94 -9.16
C VAL A 82 1.25 8.27 -7.70
N THR A 83 1.67 7.40 -6.79
CA THR A 83 1.48 7.57 -5.35
C THR A 83 2.43 8.61 -4.76
N ILE A 84 3.72 8.52 -5.12
CA ILE A 84 4.80 9.43 -4.73
C ILE A 84 5.48 9.94 -6.02
N PRO A 85 5.53 11.27 -6.26
CA PRO A 85 6.15 11.91 -7.43
C PRO A 85 7.68 11.76 -7.54
N ALA A 86 8.14 10.53 -7.64
CA ALA A 86 9.53 10.13 -7.74
C ALA A 86 9.66 8.94 -8.71
N MET A 87 10.82 8.78 -9.31
CA MET A 87 11.19 7.54 -10.01
C MET A 87 12.69 7.37 -9.98
N GLY A 88 13.16 6.12 -10.01
CA GLY A 88 14.58 5.83 -9.85
C GLY A 88 15.02 4.52 -10.46
N VAL A 89 16.32 4.46 -10.77
CA VAL A 89 17.02 3.26 -11.22
C VAL A 89 18.29 3.11 -10.39
N LYS A 90 18.47 1.95 -9.77
CA LYS A 90 19.72 1.53 -9.13
C LYS A 90 20.57 0.78 -10.15
N THR A 91 21.78 1.27 -10.33
CA THR A 91 22.87 0.61 -11.06
C THR A 91 23.99 0.26 -10.07
N PRO A 92 25.02 -0.50 -10.48
CA PRO A 92 26.14 -0.82 -9.59
C PRO A 92 26.94 0.41 -9.15
N VAL A 93 26.85 1.52 -9.88
CA VAL A 93 27.61 2.74 -9.60
C VAL A 93 26.84 3.76 -8.78
N ALA A 94 25.51 3.85 -8.94
CA ALA A 94 24.67 4.80 -8.23
C ALA A 94 23.18 4.47 -8.35
N THR A 95 22.39 4.99 -7.41
CA THR A 95 20.97 5.25 -7.65
C THR A 95 20.82 6.60 -8.32
N VAL A 96 20.11 6.63 -9.45
CA VAL A 96 19.78 7.85 -10.18
C VAL A 96 18.27 7.98 -10.23
N GLY A 97 17.74 9.14 -9.87
CA GLY A 97 16.31 9.38 -9.82
C GLY A 97 15.89 10.75 -10.31
N LEU A 98 14.60 10.87 -10.62
CA LEU A 98 13.92 12.11 -10.98
C LEU A 98 12.73 12.31 -10.04
N LEU A 99 12.73 13.43 -9.33
CA LEU A 99 11.77 13.79 -8.29
C LEU A 99 11.08 15.10 -8.67
N TRP A 100 9.77 15.20 -8.53
CA TRP A 100 9.06 16.43 -8.89
C TRP A 100 7.97 16.78 -7.88
N ASN A 101 7.47 18.00 -7.98
CA ASN A 101 6.26 18.40 -7.28
C ASN A 101 5.07 18.17 -8.21
N VAL A 102 4.14 17.33 -7.79
CA VAL A 102 2.93 17.03 -8.57
C VAL A 102 2.03 18.25 -8.80
N TYR A 103 2.13 19.28 -7.95
CA TYR A 103 1.36 20.50 -8.07
C TYR A 103 1.99 21.55 -8.99
N ASP A 104 3.19 21.29 -9.53
CA ASP A 104 3.81 22.21 -10.47
C ASP A 104 2.93 22.38 -11.72
N GLN A 105 2.81 23.63 -12.18
CA GLN A 105 2.06 23.95 -13.39
C GLN A 105 2.98 23.82 -14.58
N TRP A 106 2.67 22.87 -15.47
CA TRP A 106 3.43 22.71 -16.70
C TRP A 106 3.02 23.70 -17.78
N GLY A 107 1.84 24.30 -17.65
CA GLY A 107 1.37 25.45 -18.39
C GLY A 107 0.38 26.24 -17.55
N LYS A 108 0.00 27.44 -17.98
CA LYS A 108 -0.91 28.33 -17.24
C LYS A 108 -2.25 27.63 -16.95
N GLY A 109 -2.52 27.34 -15.67
CA GLY A 109 -3.74 26.64 -15.23
C GLY A 109 -3.71 25.12 -15.42
N HIS A 110 -2.58 24.54 -15.81
CA HIS A 110 -2.43 23.11 -16.06
C HIS A 110 -1.40 22.49 -15.11
N PRO A 111 -1.84 21.92 -13.97
CA PRO A 111 -0.96 21.25 -13.00
C PRO A 111 -0.61 19.81 -13.45
N MET A 112 0.18 19.13 -12.63
CA MET A 112 0.54 17.71 -12.75
C MET A 112 1.38 17.42 -13.99
N PRO A 113 2.71 17.67 -13.93
CA PRO A 113 3.63 17.26 -14.98
C PRO A 113 3.45 15.78 -15.31
N GLN A 114 3.56 15.43 -16.58
CA GLN A 114 3.30 14.08 -17.04
C GLN A 114 4.54 13.19 -16.87
N PRO A 115 4.51 12.14 -16.03
CA PRO A 115 5.64 11.24 -15.89
C PRO A 115 5.86 10.36 -17.13
N LEU A 116 7.13 10.04 -17.37
CA LEU A 116 7.63 9.11 -18.38
C LEU A 116 8.65 8.16 -17.73
N PHE A 117 8.36 6.85 -17.76
CA PHE A 117 9.18 5.81 -17.16
C PHE A 117 9.33 4.62 -18.12
N ALA A 118 10.53 4.38 -18.64
CA ALA A 118 10.81 3.21 -19.48
C ALA A 118 12.16 2.59 -19.10
N VAL A 119 12.12 1.42 -18.48
CA VAL A 119 13.26 0.72 -17.90
C VAL A 119 13.26 -0.73 -18.42
N PRO A 120 14.09 -1.10 -19.41
CA PRO A 120 14.91 -0.22 -20.24
C PRO A 120 14.09 0.60 -21.24
N ASP A 121 14.75 1.56 -21.89
CA ASP A 121 14.15 2.41 -22.92
C ASP A 121 13.86 1.64 -24.22
N ARG A 122 12.75 0.91 -24.20
CA ARG A 122 12.19 0.21 -25.37
C ARG A 122 11.40 1.13 -26.30
N LEU A 123 11.27 2.42 -25.97
CA LEU A 123 10.49 3.39 -26.75
C LEU A 123 11.31 3.95 -27.92
N LYS A 124 12.56 4.34 -27.65
CA LYS A 124 13.49 4.84 -28.68
C LYS A 124 14.65 3.87 -28.97
N GLY A 125 14.66 2.70 -28.34
CA GLY A 125 15.64 1.63 -28.57
C GLY A 125 17.05 1.97 -28.11
N THR A 126 17.18 2.85 -27.10
CA THR A 126 18.48 3.25 -26.56
C THR A 126 18.97 2.21 -25.54
N ALA A 127 20.28 2.04 -25.42
CA ALA A 127 20.88 1.17 -24.40
C ALA A 127 20.93 1.88 -23.04
N ALA A 128 19.79 2.37 -22.57
CA ALA A 128 19.63 3.19 -21.38
C ALA A 128 18.28 2.94 -20.69
N HIS A 129 18.09 3.56 -19.52
CA HIS A 129 16.79 3.67 -18.85
C HIS A 129 16.29 5.11 -18.92
N ARG A 130 15.04 5.30 -19.33
CA ARG A 130 14.44 6.61 -19.57
C ARG A 130 13.54 7.02 -18.41
N LEU A 131 13.89 8.13 -17.76
CA LEU A 131 13.11 8.78 -16.71
C LEU A 131 12.88 10.25 -17.11
N GLY A 132 11.65 10.73 -17.18
CA GLY A 132 11.44 12.16 -17.50
C GLY A 132 10.03 12.70 -17.30
N LEU A 133 9.87 13.98 -17.58
CA LEU A 133 8.58 14.67 -17.58
C LEU A 133 8.20 15.13 -18.99
N LEU A 134 6.90 15.26 -19.21
CA LEU A 134 6.28 15.65 -20.49
C LEU A 134 5.19 16.71 -20.25
N ALA A 135 4.88 17.47 -21.30
CA ALA A 135 3.69 18.30 -21.43
C ALA A 135 3.20 18.31 -22.89
N PRO A 136 1.89 18.34 -23.19
CA PRO A 136 0.76 18.34 -22.24
C PRO A 136 0.66 17.00 -21.49
N ASN A 137 -0.12 16.96 -20.41
CA ASN A 137 -0.38 15.73 -19.66
C ASN A 137 -1.64 15.00 -20.15
N VAL A 138 -1.88 13.78 -19.64
CA VAL A 138 -3.07 12.98 -20.00
C VAL A 138 -4.39 13.75 -19.79
N PRO A 139 -4.63 14.43 -18.64
CA PRO A 139 -5.82 15.28 -18.46
C PRO A 139 -6.00 16.38 -19.52
N ALA A 140 -4.90 16.88 -20.11
CA ALA A 140 -4.94 17.89 -21.16
C ALA A 140 -4.93 17.31 -22.59
N GLY A 141 -5.13 16.00 -22.75
CA GLY A 141 -5.34 15.36 -24.05
C GLY A 141 -4.11 14.69 -24.67
N LEU A 142 -3.04 14.41 -23.90
CA LEU A 142 -1.91 13.62 -24.40
C LEU A 142 -2.33 12.20 -24.82
N GLY A 143 -3.27 11.59 -24.08
CA GLY A 143 -3.58 10.17 -24.16
C GLY A 143 -2.59 9.34 -23.33
N GLU A 144 -3.12 8.40 -22.54
CA GLU A 144 -2.29 7.55 -21.69
C GLU A 144 -1.41 6.62 -22.55
N ASN A 145 -0.15 6.44 -22.13
CA ASN A 145 0.87 5.69 -22.86
C ASN A 145 1.12 6.22 -24.29
N ARG A 146 1.05 7.54 -24.47
CA ARG A 146 1.45 8.24 -25.69
C ARG A 146 2.57 9.23 -25.39
N LEU A 147 3.47 9.42 -26.35
CA LEU A 147 4.51 10.45 -26.29
C LEU A 147 4.13 11.75 -27.01
N LEU A 148 3.09 11.71 -27.85
CA LEU A 148 2.59 12.84 -28.62
C LEU A 148 1.08 12.93 -28.45
N ALA A 149 0.56 14.13 -28.21
CA ALA A 149 -0.87 14.36 -28.12
C ALA A 149 -1.55 14.16 -29.49
N GLU A 150 -2.75 13.58 -29.51
CA GLU A 150 -3.53 13.45 -30.75
C GLU A 150 -4.03 14.81 -31.25
N LYS A 151 -4.35 15.71 -30.31
CA LYS A 151 -4.73 17.10 -30.59
C LYS A 151 -3.65 18.02 -30.02
N PRO A 152 -3.10 18.95 -30.82
CA PRO A 152 -2.10 19.87 -30.31
C PRO A 152 -2.62 20.75 -29.17
N PHE A 153 -1.76 21.00 -28.19
CA PHE A 153 -1.99 21.99 -27.16
C PHE A 153 -1.54 23.36 -27.66
N ARG A 154 -2.46 24.35 -27.68
CA ARG A 154 -2.17 25.70 -28.16
C ARG A 154 -1.49 26.51 -27.06
N VAL A 155 -0.29 27.01 -27.33
CA VAL A 155 0.45 27.92 -26.44
C VAL A 155 0.54 29.30 -27.07
N THR A 156 0.05 30.32 -26.37
CA THR A 156 0.10 31.73 -26.79
C THR A 156 1.28 32.47 -26.14
N PRO A 157 1.66 33.67 -26.63
CA PRO A 157 2.75 34.46 -26.04
C PRO A 157 2.55 34.90 -24.58
N ASP A 158 1.32 34.87 -24.06
CA ASP A 158 0.98 35.16 -22.66
C ASP A 158 0.90 33.89 -21.79
N SER A 159 1.32 32.74 -22.34
CA SER A 159 1.38 31.44 -21.68
C SER A 159 2.81 30.88 -21.71
N PHE A 160 3.00 29.68 -21.16
CA PHE A 160 4.28 29.02 -21.10
C PHE A 160 4.12 27.50 -21.11
N LEU A 161 5.19 26.80 -21.46
CA LEU A 161 5.42 25.42 -21.05
C LEU A 161 6.64 25.41 -20.13
N ARG A 162 6.51 24.80 -18.95
CA ARG A 162 7.60 24.71 -17.97
C ARG A 162 7.57 23.36 -17.30
N LEU A 163 8.70 22.68 -17.20
CA LEU A 163 8.81 21.43 -16.48
C LEU A 163 10.04 21.49 -15.61
N SER A 164 9.90 21.11 -14.34
CA SER A 164 10.96 21.16 -13.35
C SER A 164 11.03 19.86 -12.56
N ALA A 165 12.25 19.45 -12.24
CA ALA A 165 12.51 18.29 -11.39
C ALA A 165 13.82 18.44 -10.62
N LEU A 166 13.94 17.71 -9.53
CA LEU A 166 15.22 17.39 -8.89
C LEU A 166 15.74 16.07 -9.47
N VAL A 167 17.01 16.07 -9.86
CA VAL A 167 17.76 14.89 -10.22
C VAL A 167 18.55 14.46 -8.99
N TYR A 168 18.31 13.24 -8.55
CA TYR A 168 18.99 12.60 -7.42
C TYR A 168 20.07 11.65 -7.95
N VAL A 169 21.29 11.75 -7.42
CA VAL A 169 22.41 10.86 -7.76
C VAL A 169 23.18 10.49 -6.49
N ASP A 170 23.07 9.23 -6.07
CA ASP A 170 23.74 8.75 -4.87
C ASP A 170 24.49 7.42 -5.13
N PRO A 171 25.84 7.44 -5.10
CA PRO A 171 26.64 6.23 -5.25
C PRO A 171 26.57 5.30 -4.04
N GLN A 172 26.19 5.80 -2.86
CA GLN A 172 26.14 5.05 -1.59
C GLN A 172 24.74 4.50 -1.27
N ALA A 173 23.71 4.93 -1.99
CA ALA A 173 22.37 4.40 -1.84
C ALA A 173 22.34 2.87 -1.98
N LYS A 174 21.69 2.17 -1.06
CA LYS A 174 21.66 0.70 -1.05
C LYS A 174 20.68 0.11 -2.06
N ASP A 175 19.60 0.83 -2.34
CA ASP A 175 18.44 0.36 -3.10
C ASP A 175 17.77 1.52 -3.87
N ALA A 176 16.78 1.20 -4.68
CA ALA A 176 16.00 2.18 -5.44
C ALA A 176 15.05 3.00 -4.54
N LEU A 177 14.64 2.49 -3.38
CA LEU A 177 13.79 3.21 -2.41
C LEU A 177 14.42 4.53 -1.92
N SER A 178 15.74 4.68 -2.05
CA SER A 178 16.44 5.93 -1.74
C SER A 178 15.86 7.16 -2.46
N VAL A 179 15.22 6.99 -3.62
CA VAL A 179 14.54 8.10 -4.31
C VAL A 179 13.29 8.58 -3.56
N VAL A 180 12.61 7.69 -2.82
CA VAL A 180 11.46 8.04 -1.97
C VAL A 180 11.95 8.78 -0.72
N ASP A 181 13.04 8.33 -0.10
CA ASP A 181 13.64 9.05 1.03
C ASP A 181 14.08 10.47 0.62
N ALA A 182 14.71 10.55 -0.55
CA ALA A 182 15.15 11.81 -1.12
C ALA A 182 13.95 12.72 -1.46
N TRP A 183 12.85 12.16 -1.97
CA TRP A 183 11.61 12.92 -2.17
C TRP A 183 11.09 13.48 -0.85
N LEU A 184 10.97 12.65 0.19
CA LEU A 184 10.45 13.03 1.53
C LEU A 184 11.35 14.05 2.26
N LYS A 185 12.62 14.13 1.90
CA LYS A 185 13.55 15.14 2.42
C LYS A 185 13.32 16.52 1.79
N HIS A 186 12.97 16.58 0.50
CA HIS A 186 12.86 17.83 -0.26
C HIS A 186 11.43 18.32 -0.46
N PHE A 187 10.47 17.42 -0.43
CA PHE A 187 9.04 17.67 -0.53
C PHE A 187 8.33 17.14 0.71
N THR A 188 7.27 17.82 1.11
CA THR A 188 6.47 17.42 2.25
C THR A 188 5.21 16.71 1.74
N PRO A 189 4.87 15.50 2.23
CA PRO A 189 3.55 14.94 2.04
C PRO A 189 2.47 15.94 2.43
N ASP A 190 1.36 15.98 1.70
CA ASP A 190 0.23 16.80 2.12
C ASP A 190 -0.20 16.41 3.54
N PRO A 191 -0.56 17.37 4.42
CA PRO A 191 -0.98 17.02 5.77
C PRO A 191 -2.24 16.12 5.72
N PRO A 192 -2.36 15.15 6.65
CA PRO A 192 -3.61 14.41 6.84
C PRO A 192 -4.80 15.36 6.95
N LEU A 193 -5.91 15.00 6.29
CA LEU A 193 -7.16 15.75 6.40
C LEU A 193 -7.76 15.58 7.82
N PRO A 194 -8.58 16.54 8.30
CA PRO A 194 -9.36 16.34 9.52
C PRO A 194 -10.36 15.18 9.36
N ALA A 195 -10.95 14.71 10.46
CA ALA A 195 -12.00 13.70 10.36
C ALA A 195 -13.22 14.27 9.60
N PRO A 196 -13.82 13.53 8.64
CA PRO A 196 -14.96 14.03 7.84
C PRO A 196 -16.16 14.50 8.67
N GLN A 197 -16.38 13.87 9.83
CA GLN A 197 -17.52 14.14 10.70
C GLN A 197 -17.21 15.15 11.81
N GLY A 198 -16.10 15.90 11.69
CA GLY A 198 -15.64 16.88 12.67
C GLY A 198 -14.40 16.38 13.41
N ASP A 199 -14.57 15.86 14.61
CA ASP A 199 -13.49 15.27 15.41
C ASP A 199 -13.49 13.73 15.40
N ASP A 200 -12.48 13.14 16.05
CA ASP A 200 -12.29 11.69 16.13
C ASP A 200 -13.43 10.97 16.85
N LEU A 201 -14.01 11.58 17.87
CA LEU A 201 -15.10 10.99 18.64
C LEU A 201 -16.41 11.02 17.85
N GLN A 202 -16.68 12.12 17.14
CA GLN A 202 -17.81 12.22 16.23
C GLN A 202 -17.69 11.22 15.07
N GLN A 203 -16.47 11.04 14.53
CA GLN A 203 -16.19 10.06 13.50
C GLN A 203 -16.31 8.61 13.99
N LEU A 204 -15.92 8.33 15.23
CA LEU A 204 -16.14 7.03 15.88
C LEU A 204 -17.64 6.72 15.95
N ALA A 205 -18.44 7.65 16.49
CA ALA A 205 -19.90 7.51 16.57
C ALA A 205 -20.53 7.31 15.20
N TRP A 206 -20.09 8.07 14.19
CA TRP A 206 -20.52 7.92 12.81
C TRP A 206 -20.24 6.52 12.26
N SER A 207 -19.06 5.97 12.54
CA SER A 207 -18.66 4.66 12.05
C SER A 207 -19.50 3.52 12.66
N MET A 208 -20.03 3.70 13.87
CA MET A 208 -20.94 2.72 14.50
C MET A 208 -22.26 2.56 13.74
N LYS A 209 -22.67 3.55 12.94
CA LYS A 209 -23.84 3.41 12.05
C LYS A 209 -23.67 2.29 11.02
N GLY A 210 -22.43 1.95 10.67
CA GLY A 210 -22.15 0.77 9.84
C GLY A 210 -22.68 -0.50 10.50
N TYR A 211 -22.46 -0.65 11.81
CA TYR A 211 -22.93 -1.79 12.59
C TYR A 211 -24.40 -1.72 12.96
N THR A 212 -24.94 -0.53 13.23
CA THR A 212 -26.33 -0.41 13.73
C THR A 212 -27.37 -0.28 12.60
N GLN A 213 -27.00 0.30 11.46
CA GLN A 213 -27.95 0.61 10.37
C GLN A 213 -27.66 -0.10 9.06
N SER A 214 -26.39 -0.29 8.69
CA SER A 214 -26.05 -0.88 7.39
C SER A 214 -25.88 -2.40 7.43
N LEU A 215 -25.20 -2.93 8.43
CA LEU A 215 -24.85 -4.35 8.48
C LEU A 215 -25.80 -5.19 9.33
N TRP A 216 -26.53 -4.59 10.27
CA TRP A 216 -27.48 -5.32 11.11
C TRP A 216 -28.72 -5.76 10.33
N VAL A 217 -29.08 -7.04 10.44
CA VAL A 217 -30.29 -7.62 9.87
C VAL A 217 -31.20 -8.04 11.02
N SER A 218 -32.26 -7.26 11.24
CA SER A 218 -33.17 -7.40 12.38
C SER A 218 -33.85 -8.77 12.45
N GLU A 219 -34.32 -9.27 11.31
CA GLU A 219 -35.09 -10.51 11.21
C GLU A 219 -34.24 -11.75 11.51
N GLU A 220 -32.94 -11.67 11.27
CA GLU A 220 -31.98 -12.74 11.51
C GLU A 220 -31.20 -12.53 12.82
N GLU A 221 -31.38 -11.39 13.48
CA GLU A 221 -30.64 -10.96 14.67
C GLU A 221 -29.12 -11.18 14.51
N GLY A 222 -28.57 -10.69 13.39
CA GLY A 222 -27.17 -10.89 13.01
C GLY A 222 -26.64 -9.81 12.08
N TRP A 223 -25.32 -9.76 11.91
CA TRP A 223 -24.65 -8.83 11.01
C TRP A 223 -24.24 -9.49 9.71
N LEU A 224 -24.50 -8.81 8.60
CA LEU A 224 -23.78 -9.07 7.36
C LEU A 224 -22.30 -8.72 7.55
N PRO A 225 -21.38 -9.48 6.94
CA PRO A 225 -19.96 -9.20 7.08
C PRO A 225 -19.47 -8.01 6.25
N PHE A 226 -20.25 -7.62 5.24
CA PHE A 226 -20.02 -6.47 4.39
C PHE A 226 -21.26 -6.26 3.49
N LEU A 227 -21.34 -5.10 2.84
CA LEU A 227 -22.23 -4.82 1.73
C LEU A 227 -21.41 -4.55 0.46
N GLY A 228 -21.90 -4.98 -0.70
CA GLY A 228 -21.04 -5.13 -1.88
C GLY A 228 -20.36 -6.51 -1.88
N GLY A 229 -19.58 -6.85 -2.89
CA GLY A 229 -18.87 -8.15 -2.95
C GLY A 229 -19.73 -9.41 -3.17
N PRO A 230 -19.12 -10.60 -3.17
CA PRO A 230 -19.77 -11.83 -3.67
C PRO A 230 -20.88 -12.38 -2.75
N ALA A 231 -22.00 -12.80 -3.34
CA ALA A 231 -23.20 -13.19 -2.60
C ALA A 231 -22.99 -14.38 -1.64
N ILE A 232 -22.05 -15.28 -1.95
CA ILE A 232 -21.73 -16.46 -1.13
C ILE A 232 -21.27 -16.12 0.29
N TRP A 233 -20.78 -14.90 0.50
CA TRP A 233 -20.25 -14.40 1.76
C TRP A 233 -21.24 -13.47 2.48
N ARG A 234 -22.40 -13.16 1.88
CA ARG A 234 -23.41 -12.26 2.47
C ARG A 234 -24.45 -13.04 3.29
N LYS A 235 -24.00 -13.71 4.35
CA LYS A 235 -24.89 -14.38 5.30
C LYS A 235 -24.84 -13.65 6.63
N PRO A 236 -25.97 -13.17 7.16
CA PRO A 236 -26.01 -12.61 8.49
C PRO A 236 -25.52 -13.62 9.51
N GLY A 237 -24.69 -13.17 10.41
CA GLY A 237 -24.08 -14.00 11.43
C GLY A 237 -23.62 -13.17 12.61
N PHE A 238 -23.25 -13.85 13.67
CA PHE A 238 -22.71 -13.18 14.83
C PHE A 238 -21.26 -12.72 14.57
N ARG A 239 -20.93 -11.50 14.98
CA ARG A 239 -19.65 -10.84 14.69
C ARG A 239 -19.04 -10.26 15.97
N LEU A 240 -18.14 -11.03 16.57
CA LEU A 240 -17.48 -10.70 17.84
C LEU A 240 -16.66 -9.41 17.77
N ASP A 241 -16.09 -9.13 16.60
CA ASP A 241 -15.35 -7.91 16.29
C ASP A 241 -16.27 -6.67 16.30
N TYR A 242 -17.47 -6.77 15.74
CA TYR A 242 -18.42 -5.64 15.74
C TYR A 242 -18.97 -5.35 17.14
N VAL A 243 -19.20 -6.39 17.94
CA VAL A 243 -19.58 -6.23 19.35
C VAL A 243 -18.45 -5.59 20.15
N TYR A 244 -17.20 -5.95 19.86
CA TYR A 244 -16.04 -5.33 20.51
C TYR A 244 -15.98 -3.83 20.20
N ASP A 245 -16.14 -3.44 18.94
CA ASP A 245 -16.14 -2.04 18.54
C ASP A 245 -17.29 -1.24 19.20
N LEU A 246 -18.51 -1.81 19.25
CA LEU A 246 -19.65 -1.19 19.94
C LEU A 246 -19.38 -1.02 21.45
N ARG A 247 -18.73 -2.00 22.10
CA ARG A 247 -18.31 -1.87 23.51
C ARG A 247 -17.26 -0.78 23.69
N LYS A 248 -16.29 -0.68 22.79
CA LYS A 248 -15.31 0.41 22.80
C LYS A 248 -15.96 1.77 22.62
N ALA A 249 -16.94 1.89 21.72
CA ALA A 249 -17.72 3.11 21.55
C ALA A 249 -18.46 3.46 22.85
N LEU A 250 -19.09 2.50 23.54
CA LEU A 250 -19.77 2.74 24.82
C LEU A 250 -18.83 3.21 25.95
N ILE A 251 -17.56 2.79 25.93
CA ILE A 251 -16.55 3.25 26.91
C ILE A 251 -16.11 4.68 26.60
N LEU A 252 -15.86 4.99 25.32
CA LEU A 252 -15.35 6.29 24.90
C LEU A 252 -16.45 7.37 24.83
N LEU A 253 -17.70 6.96 24.63
CA LEU A 253 -18.86 7.81 24.37
C LEU A 253 -20.10 7.34 25.18
N PRO A 254 -20.01 7.26 26.52
CA PRO A 254 -21.08 6.69 27.34
C PRO A 254 -22.40 7.49 27.29
N ASP A 255 -22.30 8.81 27.08
CA ASP A 255 -23.43 9.74 27.08
C ASP A 255 -23.89 10.13 25.66
N HIS A 256 -23.38 9.46 24.61
CA HIS A 256 -23.79 9.76 23.24
C HIS A 256 -25.27 9.38 23.02
N PRO A 257 -26.05 10.15 22.23
CA PRO A 257 -27.48 9.88 22.00
C PRO A 257 -27.78 8.47 21.47
N ASP A 258 -26.87 7.90 20.68
CA ASP A 258 -27.01 6.55 20.10
C ASP A 258 -26.52 5.44 21.05
N ALA A 259 -25.91 5.77 22.20
CA ALA A 259 -25.39 4.78 23.15
C ALA A 259 -26.44 3.77 23.64
N PRO A 260 -27.73 4.12 23.88
CA PRO A 260 -28.75 3.13 24.20
C PRO A 260 -28.96 2.08 23.11
N GLU A 261 -28.86 2.45 21.83
CA GLU A 261 -28.96 1.52 20.69
C GLU A 261 -27.76 0.57 20.65
N TRP A 262 -26.54 1.11 20.80
CA TRP A 262 -25.31 0.31 20.84
C TRP A 262 -25.35 -0.70 21.98
N ARG A 263 -25.80 -0.25 23.17
CA ARG A 263 -25.96 -1.10 24.35
C ARG A 263 -26.97 -2.21 24.10
N ALA A 264 -28.13 -1.89 23.51
CA ALA A 264 -29.14 -2.89 23.17
C ALA A 264 -28.59 -3.96 22.21
N LEU A 265 -27.81 -3.60 21.19
CA LEU A 265 -27.17 -4.59 20.30
C LEU A 265 -26.14 -5.45 21.04
N VAL A 266 -25.32 -4.86 21.91
CA VAL A 266 -24.35 -5.60 22.74
C VAL A 266 -25.07 -6.56 23.71
N GLU A 267 -26.16 -6.12 24.34
CA GLU A 267 -26.93 -6.92 25.31
C GLU A 267 -27.75 -8.04 24.64
N ASN A 268 -28.44 -7.73 23.55
CA ASN A 268 -29.21 -8.69 22.75
C ASN A 268 -28.32 -9.82 22.23
N THR A 269 -27.04 -9.52 22.02
CA THR A 269 -26.05 -10.51 21.61
C THR A 269 -25.31 -11.16 22.78
N GLN A 270 -25.25 -10.51 23.95
CA GLN A 270 -24.67 -11.06 25.17
C GLN A 270 -25.40 -12.31 25.67
N GLY A 271 -26.73 -12.39 25.52
CA GLY A 271 -27.52 -13.56 25.94
C GLY A 271 -27.18 -14.85 25.18
N ARG A 272 -26.49 -14.76 24.03
CA ARG A 272 -26.02 -15.89 23.21
C ARG A 272 -24.54 -16.25 23.49
N VAL A 273 -23.87 -15.54 24.40
CA VAL A 273 -22.41 -15.62 24.65
C VAL A 273 -21.94 -16.99 25.13
N SER A 274 -22.78 -17.75 25.83
CA SER A 274 -22.44 -19.12 26.23
C SER A 274 -22.33 -20.09 25.04
N ALA A 275 -22.83 -19.72 23.86
CA ALA A 275 -22.83 -20.56 22.66
C ALA A 275 -21.88 -20.07 21.55
N VAL A 276 -21.46 -18.79 21.54
CA VAL A 276 -20.76 -18.19 20.38
C VAL A 276 -19.43 -17.49 20.71
N GLY A 277 -19.11 -17.28 21.99
CA GLY A 277 -17.83 -16.71 22.42
C GLY A 277 -17.91 -15.25 22.89
N VAL A 278 -16.75 -14.66 23.16
CA VAL A 278 -16.62 -13.35 23.82
C VAL A 278 -16.04 -12.30 22.87
N PRO A 279 -16.50 -11.02 22.87
CA PRO A 279 -16.02 -10.02 21.92
C PRO A 279 -14.50 -9.92 21.91
N GLN A 280 -13.92 -9.90 20.70
CA GLN A 280 -12.48 -9.98 20.51
C GLN A 280 -12.05 -9.06 19.37
N ALA A 281 -10.88 -8.44 19.53
CA ALA A 281 -10.15 -7.80 18.45
C ALA A 281 -8.68 -8.23 18.51
N GLU A 282 -7.77 -7.34 18.11
CA GLU A 282 -6.32 -7.54 18.27
C GLU A 282 -5.89 -7.59 19.76
N ASP A 283 -6.78 -7.33 20.71
CA ASP A 283 -6.52 -7.47 22.14
C ASP A 283 -6.54 -8.92 22.64
N MET A 284 -6.86 -9.90 21.78
CA MET A 284 -6.89 -11.34 22.12
C MET A 284 -7.82 -11.67 23.31
N GLN A 285 -8.96 -10.98 23.40
CA GLN A 285 -9.93 -11.14 24.50
C GLN A 285 -9.39 -10.77 25.88
N PHE A 286 -8.26 -10.08 26.00
CA PHE A 286 -7.73 -9.67 27.30
C PHE A 286 -8.68 -8.72 28.06
N GLU A 287 -9.42 -7.87 27.35
CA GLU A 287 -10.29 -6.90 28.02
C GLU A 287 -11.65 -7.47 28.42
N HIS A 288 -12.15 -8.41 27.63
CA HIS A 288 -13.57 -8.76 27.69
C HIS A 288 -13.85 -10.25 27.76
N GLY A 289 -12.88 -11.13 27.50
CA GLY A 289 -13.11 -12.57 27.37
C GLY A 289 -12.05 -13.44 28.03
N ASP A 290 -11.74 -14.56 27.37
CA ASP A 290 -10.93 -15.63 27.94
C ASP A 290 -9.54 -15.65 27.30
N ALA A 291 -8.63 -14.90 27.93
CA ALA A 291 -7.25 -14.80 27.50
C ALA A 291 -6.52 -16.16 27.53
N GLU A 292 -6.91 -17.08 28.42
CA GLU A 292 -6.29 -18.42 28.54
C GLU A 292 -6.68 -19.31 27.35
N ASN A 293 -7.97 -19.32 27.00
CA ASN A 293 -8.45 -20.00 25.79
C ASN A 293 -7.85 -19.37 24.53
N SER A 294 -7.79 -18.05 24.45
CA SER A 294 -7.15 -17.34 23.33
C SER A 294 -5.67 -17.72 23.16
N LEU A 295 -4.93 -17.83 24.27
CA LEU A 295 -3.54 -18.30 24.27
C LEU A 295 -3.44 -19.78 23.83
N THR A 296 -4.41 -20.61 24.17
CA THR A 296 -4.49 -22.02 23.74
C THR A 296 -4.70 -22.14 22.22
N PHE A 297 -5.53 -21.27 21.64
CA PHE A 297 -5.69 -21.19 20.18
C PHE A 297 -4.39 -20.74 19.50
N LEU A 298 -3.73 -19.70 20.01
CA LEU A 298 -2.43 -19.26 19.50
C LEU A 298 -1.38 -20.36 19.57
N ARG A 299 -1.33 -21.11 20.67
CA ARG A 299 -0.44 -22.27 20.80
C ARG A 299 -0.69 -23.29 19.70
N SER A 300 -1.95 -23.67 19.50
CA SER A 300 -2.33 -24.67 18.49
C SER A 300 -1.91 -24.21 17.09
N ARG A 301 -2.18 -22.95 16.76
CA ARG A 301 -1.81 -22.35 15.48
C ARG A 301 -0.29 -22.25 15.30
N ALA A 302 0.45 -21.82 16.32
CA ALA A 302 1.90 -21.73 16.28
C ALA A 302 2.54 -23.12 16.07
N LEU A 303 2.03 -24.15 16.76
CA LEU A 303 2.51 -25.53 16.59
C LEU A 303 2.27 -26.06 15.17
N GLU A 304 1.08 -25.81 14.59
CA GLU A 304 0.78 -26.16 13.20
C GLU A 304 1.77 -25.49 12.24
N LEU A 305 2.00 -24.19 12.40
CA LEU A 305 2.94 -23.43 11.56
C LEU A 305 4.38 -23.90 11.72
N MET A 306 4.81 -24.19 12.95
CA MET A 306 6.15 -24.74 13.24
C MET A 306 6.35 -26.12 12.61
N GLN A 307 5.32 -26.96 12.59
CA GLN A 307 5.37 -28.27 11.93
C GLN A 307 5.44 -28.15 10.40
N ALA A 308 4.74 -27.16 9.83
CA ALA A 308 4.78 -26.88 8.39
C ALA A 308 6.03 -26.08 7.96
N GLN A 309 6.80 -25.53 8.90
CA GLN A 309 7.98 -24.73 8.61
C GLN A 309 9.10 -25.59 8.00
N ARG A 310 9.71 -25.10 6.92
CA ARG A 310 10.83 -25.78 6.27
C ARG A 310 12.13 -25.71 7.09
N PRO A 311 13.12 -26.58 6.80
CA PRO A 311 14.42 -26.55 7.47
C PRO A 311 15.22 -25.25 7.32
N ASP A 312 14.85 -24.34 6.42
CA ASP A 312 15.46 -23.00 6.28
C ASP A 312 14.67 -21.89 6.98
N GLY A 313 13.52 -22.21 7.60
CA GLY A 313 12.65 -21.26 8.28
C GLY A 313 11.50 -20.72 7.42
N SER A 314 11.41 -21.11 6.15
CA SER A 314 10.39 -20.60 5.22
C SER A 314 9.09 -21.40 5.21
N TRP A 315 8.05 -20.78 4.65
CA TRP A 315 6.86 -21.41 4.11
C TRP A 315 6.76 -21.05 2.63
N GLY A 316 6.45 -22.01 1.76
CA GLY A 316 6.32 -21.77 0.33
C GLY A 316 4.87 -21.55 -0.10
N PHE A 317 4.72 -21.00 -1.30
CA PHE A 317 3.43 -20.84 -1.95
C PHE A 317 2.78 -22.20 -2.26
N ASP A 318 1.59 -22.42 -1.68
CA ASP A 318 0.74 -23.58 -1.95
C ASP A 318 -0.09 -23.38 -3.23
N ALA A 319 0.50 -23.75 -4.37
CA ALA A 319 -0.17 -23.72 -5.67
C ALA A 319 -1.22 -24.85 -5.84
N ASP A 320 -1.26 -25.84 -4.95
CA ASP A 320 -2.26 -26.92 -4.99
C ASP A 320 -3.54 -26.58 -4.22
N ARG A 321 -3.55 -25.42 -3.56
CA ARG A 321 -4.70 -24.87 -2.85
C ARG A 321 -5.97 -24.96 -3.69
N ARG A 322 -7.05 -25.42 -3.04
CA ARG A 322 -8.41 -25.44 -3.61
C ARG A 322 -9.28 -24.41 -2.92
N ASP A 323 -9.46 -23.27 -3.56
CA ASP A 323 -10.34 -22.22 -3.05
C ASP A 323 -11.81 -22.67 -3.06
N GLN A 324 -12.51 -22.44 -1.96
CA GLN A 324 -13.94 -22.72 -1.82
C GLN A 324 -14.79 -21.45 -1.92
N GLY A 325 -14.14 -20.30 -2.07
CA GLY A 325 -14.75 -18.99 -2.15
C GLY A 325 -14.87 -18.52 -3.59
N VAL A 326 -14.47 -17.28 -3.81
CA VAL A 326 -14.75 -16.51 -5.04
C VAL A 326 -13.88 -16.95 -6.20
N PHE A 327 -12.75 -17.60 -5.92
CA PHE A 327 -11.82 -18.13 -6.92
C PHE A 327 -11.92 -19.65 -7.04
N LYS A 328 -13.05 -20.23 -6.63
CA LYS A 328 -13.30 -21.66 -6.78
C LYS A 328 -13.14 -22.10 -8.24
N GLY A 329 -12.26 -23.08 -8.45
CA GLY A 329 -11.97 -23.64 -9.77
C GLY A 329 -10.84 -22.96 -10.53
N MET A 330 -10.27 -21.88 -10.00
CA MET A 330 -9.07 -21.26 -10.57
C MET A 330 -7.83 -22.13 -10.29
N ASP A 331 -6.85 -22.05 -11.20
CA ASP A 331 -5.60 -22.81 -11.11
C ASP A 331 -4.48 -21.94 -10.52
N TYR A 332 -4.12 -22.18 -9.27
CA TYR A 332 -3.13 -21.40 -8.53
C TYR A 332 -1.70 -21.57 -9.08
N HIS A 333 -1.42 -22.60 -9.87
CA HIS A 333 -0.17 -22.73 -10.61
C HIS A 333 0.04 -21.59 -11.64
N LEU A 334 -1.04 -20.91 -12.03
CA LEU A 334 -0.95 -19.73 -12.90
C LEU A 334 -0.42 -18.49 -12.16
N LEU A 335 -0.58 -18.41 -10.84
CA LEU A 335 -0.13 -17.25 -10.07
C LEU A 335 1.37 -17.31 -9.76
N GLY A 336 1.99 -18.48 -9.76
CA GLY A 336 3.42 -18.57 -9.51
C GLY A 336 3.93 -19.99 -9.31
N PRO A 337 5.26 -20.14 -9.15
CA PRO A 337 5.87 -21.44 -8.97
C PRO A 337 5.42 -22.07 -7.64
N PRO A 338 5.01 -23.35 -7.64
CA PRO A 338 4.78 -24.10 -6.41
C PRO A 338 6.02 -24.01 -5.52
N ASP A 339 5.80 -23.95 -4.21
CA ASP A 339 6.85 -23.89 -3.21
C ASP A 339 7.75 -22.63 -3.26
N GLY A 340 7.44 -21.67 -4.13
CA GLY A 340 8.11 -20.37 -4.20
C GLY A 340 8.10 -19.66 -2.84
N VAL A 341 9.21 -19.05 -2.47
CA VAL A 341 9.37 -18.35 -1.19
C VAL A 341 9.69 -16.88 -1.44
N GLU A 342 8.86 -16.02 -0.87
CA GLU A 342 9.03 -14.57 -0.81
C GLU A 342 8.64 -14.09 0.58
N VAL A 343 8.96 -12.83 0.91
CA VAL A 343 8.68 -12.29 2.26
C VAL A 343 7.22 -12.46 2.68
N GLY A 344 6.24 -12.23 1.79
CA GLY A 344 4.81 -12.32 2.10
C GLY A 344 4.33 -13.74 2.43
N THR A 345 4.95 -14.77 1.83
CA THR A 345 4.65 -16.17 2.17
C THR A 345 5.12 -16.56 3.58
N CYS A 346 6.09 -15.82 4.13
CA CYS A 346 6.68 -16.11 5.44
C CYS A 346 6.19 -15.18 6.54
N ALA A 347 6.02 -13.89 6.24
CA ALA A 347 5.85 -12.83 7.24
C ALA A 347 4.64 -13.05 8.15
N ARG A 348 3.48 -13.37 7.57
CA ARG A 348 2.26 -13.62 8.35
C ARG A 348 2.40 -14.82 9.29
N ASN A 349 3.00 -15.91 8.81
CA ASN A 349 3.23 -17.11 9.60
C ASN A 349 4.27 -16.85 10.70
N ALA A 350 5.35 -16.12 10.39
CA ALA A 350 6.34 -15.70 11.38
C ALA A 350 5.72 -14.82 12.47
N TYR A 351 4.88 -13.85 12.10
CA TYR A 351 4.12 -13.03 13.04
C TYR A 351 3.27 -13.88 14.00
N GLU A 352 2.49 -14.84 13.50
CA GLU A 352 1.64 -15.69 14.35
C GLU A 352 2.46 -16.53 15.34
N VAL A 353 3.56 -17.14 14.89
CA VAL A 353 4.46 -17.92 15.75
C VAL A 353 5.15 -17.03 16.79
N LEU A 354 5.66 -15.86 16.38
CA LEU A 354 6.38 -14.94 17.27
C LEU A 354 5.46 -14.25 18.27
N ARG A 355 4.23 -13.92 17.88
CA ARG A 355 3.22 -13.38 18.78
C ARG A 355 2.89 -14.37 19.89
N TYR A 356 2.74 -15.66 19.55
CA TYR A 356 2.59 -16.71 20.56
C TYR A 356 3.83 -16.79 21.47
N ALA A 357 5.04 -16.74 20.91
CA ALA A 357 6.28 -16.74 21.68
C ALA A 357 6.34 -15.57 22.68
N ARG A 358 6.06 -14.34 22.24
CA ARG A 358 6.04 -13.13 23.09
C ARG A 358 5.06 -13.24 24.24
N LEU A 359 3.85 -13.74 23.98
CA LEU A 359 2.80 -13.83 24.99
C LEU A 359 3.03 -14.97 26.00
N SER A 360 3.58 -16.10 25.55
CA SER A 360 3.76 -17.30 26.38
C SER A 360 5.15 -17.45 27.01
N GLY A 361 6.15 -16.73 26.50
CA GLY A 361 7.56 -16.97 26.81
C GLY A 361 8.16 -18.21 26.13
N CYS A 362 7.44 -18.88 25.21
CA CYS A 362 7.89 -20.11 24.57
C CYS A 362 9.15 -19.91 23.72
N GLU A 363 10.30 -20.38 24.21
CA GLU A 363 11.59 -20.24 23.53
C GLU A 363 11.66 -21.06 22.23
N GLU A 364 10.99 -22.22 22.18
CA GLU A 364 10.95 -23.05 20.97
C GLU A 364 10.25 -22.33 19.81
N ALA A 365 9.10 -21.70 20.10
CA ALA A 365 8.39 -20.87 19.14
C ALA A 365 9.23 -19.65 18.72
N TYR A 366 9.92 -19.00 19.66
CA TYR A 366 10.82 -17.89 19.32
C TYR A 366 11.94 -18.36 18.38
N ARG A 367 12.59 -19.50 18.64
CA ARG A 367 13.66 -20.03 17.76
C ARG A 367 13.14 -20.33 16.36
N ALA A 368 11.94 -20.89 16.22
CA ALA A 368 11.31 -21.13 14.93
C ALA A 368 10.98 -19.82 14.20
N GLY A 369 10.40 -18.84 14.91
CA GLY A 369 10.09 -17.52 14.37
C GLY A 369 11.35 -16.74 13.96
N ALA A 370 12.38 -16.70 14.81
CA ALA A 370 13.65 -16.03 14.51
C ALA A 370 14.37 -16.61 13.29
N LYS A 371 14.24 -17.93 13.06
CA LYS A 371 14.72 -18.58 11.84
C LYS A 371 13.99 -18.08 10.60
N ALA A 372 12.67 -17.89 10.68
CA ALA A 372 11.90 -17.26 9.60
C ALA A 372 12.34 -15.80 9.38
N LEU A 373 12.57 -15.04 10.45
CA LEU A 373 13.07 -13.67 10.34
C LEU A 373 14.43 -13.62 9.62
N GLU A 374 15.40 -14.49 9.96
CA GLU A 374 16.67 -14.54 9.23
C GLU A 374 16.49 -14.89 7.74
N ARG A 375 15.55 -15.80 7.43
CA ARG A 375 15.22 -16.12 6.04
C ARG A 375 14.62 -14.92 5.30
N MET A 376 13.73 -14.16 5.96
CA MET A 376 13.07 -12.99 5.38
C MET A 376 14.06 -11.86 5.02
N ARG A 377 15.21 -11.75 5.69
CA ARG A 377 16.24 -10.72 5.41
C ARG A 377 16.91 -10.84 4.04
N GLN A 378 16.65 -11.93 3.32
CA GLN A 378 17.19 -12.14 1.97
C GLN A 378 16.35 -11.43 0.89
N PHE A 379 15.14 -10.99 1.23
CA PHE A 379 14.24 -10.29 0.32
C PHE A 379 14.33 -8.79 0.51
N THR A 380 14.18 -8.04 -0.58
CA THR A 380 14.25 -6.57 -0.58
C THR A 380 12.99 -5.90 -1.13
N VAL A 381 12.17 -6.64 -1.86
CA VAL A 381 10.88 -6.17 -2.41
C VAL A 381 9.76 -6.88 -1.65
N PRO A 382 8.72 -6.17 -1.18
CA PRO A 382 7.62 -6.80 -0.49
C PRO A 382 6.74 -7.50 -1.53
N ARG A 383 6.74 -8.83 -1.56
CA ARG A 383 6.02 -9.65 -2.56
C ARG A 383 5.22 -10.75 -1.89
N ALA A 384 4.22 -11.25 -2.62
CA ALA A 384 3.56 -12.53 -2.37
C ALA A 384 2.76 -12.67 -1.05
N ALA A 385 2.17 -11.60 -0.50
CA ALA A 385 1.23 -11.77 0.62
C ALA A 385 -0.16 -12.15 0.10
N GLN A 386 -0.57 -11.59 -1.04
CA GLN A 386 -1.90 -11.78 -1.64
C GLN A 386 -1.98 -12.89 -2.71
N VAL A 387 -1.16 -13.93 -2.61
CA VAL A 387 -1.10 -15.05 -3.59
C VAL A 387 -2.37 -15.91 -3.65
N TRP A 388 -3.39 -15.60 -2.83
CA TRP A 388 -4.73 -16.15 -3.01
C TRP A 388 -5.43 -15.61 -4.27
N GLU A 389 -4.92 -14.54 -4.89
CA GLU A 389 -5.51 -13.94 -6.10
C GLU A 389 -4.53 -13.19 -7.00
N VAL A 390 -3.38 -12.73 -6.48
CA VAL A 390 -2.39 -11.91 -7.21
C VAL A 390 -1.17 -12.77 -7.61
N PRO A 391 -0.52 -12.52 -8.75
CA PRO A 391 0.72 -13.19 -9.12
C PRO A 391 1.80 -13.10 -8.04
N PHE A 392 2.56 -14.17 -7.89
CA PHE A 392 3.52 -14.41 -6.81
C PHE A 392 4.63 -13.35 -6.72
N HIS A 393 5.12 -12.89 -7.87
CA HIS A 393 6.22 -11.92 -7.93
C HIS A 393 5.75 -10.46 -7.75
N THR A 394 4.45 -10.22 -7.60
CA THR A 394 3.90 -8.87 -7.58
C THR A 394 4.24 -8.13 -6.28
N PRO A 395 4.75 -6.89 -6.36
CA PRO A 395 4.94 -6.03 -5.20
C PRO A 395 3.63 -5.76 -4.45
N ASP A 396 3.67 -5.82 -3.12
CA ASP A 396 2.48 -5.97 -2.26
C ASP A 396 2.66 -5.26 -0.90
N ILE A 397 1.80 -4.28 -0.58
CA ILE A 397 1.88 -3.53 0.69
C ILE A 397 1.59 -4.42 1.91
N LEU A 398 0.76 -5.45 1.78
CA LEU A 398 0.42 -6.33 2.88
C LEU A 398 1.63 -7.16 3.31
N ALA A 399 2.49 -7.55 2.36
CA ALA A 399 3.75 -8.21 2.65
C ALA A 399 4.68 -7.31 3.49
N ALA A 400 4.71 -6.00 3.20
CA ALA A 400 5.45 -5.03 4.02
C ALA A 400 4.84 -4.89 5.43
N ALA A 401 3.51 -4.80 5.53
CA ALA A 401 2.80 -4.68 6.81
C ALA A 401 3.05 -5.90 7.72
N ASP A 402 2.88 -7.11 7.18
CA ASP A 402 3.07 -8.36 7.93
C ASP A 402 4.55 -8.54 8.30
N ALA A 403 5.49 -8.08 7.47
CA ALA A 403 6.91 -8.13 7.80
C ALA A 403 7.25 -7.20 8.98
N ILE A 404 6.73 -5.97 9.01
CA ILE A 404 6.87 -5.08 10.18
C ILE A 404 6.36 -5.79 11.43
N ASP A 405 5.13 -6.31 11.39
CA ASP A 405 4.50 -7.00 12.52
C ASP A 405 5.37 -8.18 13.01
N ALA A 406 5.88 -9.02 12.11
CA ALA A 406 6.72 -10.16 12.47
C ALA A 406 8.05 -9.74 13.13
N TYR A 407 8.75 -8.77 12.56
CA TYR A 407 10.01 -8.28 13.13
C TYR A 407 9.79 -7.58 14.48
N LEU A 408 8.68 -6.87 14.66
CA LEU A 408 8.35 -6.26 15.96
C LEU A 408 8.09 -7.31 17.04
N GLU A 409 7.38 -8.40 16.74
CA GLU A 409 7.18 -9.50 17.69
C GLU A 409 8.53 -10.14 18.08
N GLY A 410 9.44 -10.32 17.11
CA GLY A 410 10.81 -10.78 17.38
C GLY A 410 11.60 -9.81 18.27
N TYR A 411 11.50 -8.51 18.01
CA TYR A 411 12.13 -7.46 18.82
C TYR A 411 11.56 -7.42 20.24
N TRP A 412 10.24 -7.45 20.41
CA TRP A 412 9.62 -7.42 21.73
C TRP A 412 9.92 -8.65 22.57
N TYR A 413 10.07 -9.84 21.97
CA TYR A 413 10.50 -11.03 22.69
C TYR A 413 11.97 -10.92 23.16
N SER A 414 12.87 -10.52 22.26
CA SER A 414 14.32 -10.71 22.45
C SER A 414 15.10 -9.46 22.85
N GLY A 415 14.57 -8.28 22.55
CA GLY A 415 15.29 -7.01 22.62
C GLY A 415 16.38 -6.84 21.56
N ASP A 416 16.52 -7.75 20.57
CA ASP A 416 17.57 -7.67 19.56
C ASP A 416 17.30 -6.49 18.58
N PRO A 417 18.15 -5.45 18.56
CA PRO A 417 17.92 -4.26 17.74
C PRO A 417 17.97 -4.55 16.24
N ARG A 418 18.53 -5.69 15.81
CA ARG A 418 18.51 -6.08 14.39
C ARG A 418 17.08 -6.25 13.88
N TRP A 419 16.19 -6.83 14.68
CA TRP A 419 14.78 -6.98 14.29
C TRP A 419 14.07 -5.64 14.15
N LEU A 420 14.33 -4.71 15.07
CA LEU A 420 13.78 -3.36 14.95
C LEU A 420 14.29 -2.64 13.70
N ALA A 421 15.56 -2.83 13.32
CA ALA A 421 16.12 -2.25 12.10
C ALA A 421 15.43 -2.82 10.84
N GLU A 422 15.18 -4.12 10.78
CA GLU A 422 14.45 -4.74 9.67
C GLU A 422 12.99 -4.25 9.62
N ALA A 423 12.31 -4.08 10.76
CA ALA A 423 10.97 -3.48 10.80
C ALA A 423 10.94 -2.07 10.19
N ARG A 424 11.98 -1.25 10.41
CA ARG A 424 12.11 0.07 9.74
C ARG A 424 12.33 -0.07 8.24
N CYS A 425 13.11 -1.05 7.79
CA CYS A 425 13.31 -1.32 6.37
C CYS A 425 11.98 -1.68 5.68
N TRP A 426 11.15 -2.51 6.30
CA TRP A 426 9.83 -2.87 5.75
C TRP A 426 8.80 -1.74 5.85
N ALA A 427 8.86 -0.89 6.88
CA ALA A 427 8.11 0.37 6.88
C ALA A 427 8.47 1.23 5.67
N ARG A 428 9.76 1.40 5.38
CA ARG A 428 10.16 2.14 4.18
C ARG A 428 9.67 1.47 2.89
N ALA A 429 9.67 0.14 2.81
CA ALA A 429 9.20 -0.62 1.66
C ALA A 429 7.68 -0.49 1.40
N GLY A 430 6.86 -0.14 2.39
CA GLY A 430 5.42 0.10 2.20
C GLY A 430 5.07 1.47 1.62
N LEU A 431 5.99 2.45 1.70
CA LEU A 431 5.76 3.83 1.23
C LEU A 431 5.32 3.94 -0.24
N PRO A 432 5.91 3.21 -1.22
CA PRO A 432 5.57 3.37 -2.62
C PRO A 432 4.10 3.06 -2.98
N PHE A 433 3.34 2.45 -2.07
CA PHE A 433 1.93 2.10 -2.28
C PHE A 433 0.96 3.18 -1.77
N VAL A 434 1.46 4.18 -1.03
CA VAL A 434 0.63 5.18 -0.33
C VAL A 434 0.72 6.54 -1.02
N TYR A 435 -0.42 7.09 -1.41
CA TYR A 435 -0.50 8.44 -1.97
C TYR A 435 -0.10 9.50 -0.94
N VAL A 436 0.79 10.42 -1.31
CA VAL A 436 1.20 11.56 -0.44
C VAL A 436 0.57 12.90 -0.84
N TRP A 437 -0.37 12.86 -1.79
CA TRP A 437 -1.03 14.01 -2.40
C TRP A 437 -2.43 13.62 -2.89
N ASN A 438 -3.24 14.56 -3.37
CA ASN A 438 -4.50 14.25 -4.03
C ASN A 438 -4.85 15.20 -5.18
N ALA A 439 -5.56 14.66 -6.17
CA ALA A 439 -6.19 15.49 -7.20
C ALA A 439 -7.34 16.35 -6.60
N PRO A 440 -7.63 17.53 -7.20
CA PRO A 440 -8.78 18.34 -6.81
C PRO A 440 -10.09 17.54 -6.82
N GLY A 441 -10.89 17.68 -5.75
CA GLY A 441 -12.17 16.97 -5.61
C GLY A 441 -12.07 15.49 -5.22
N LYS A 442 -10.86 14.97 -4.96
CA LYS A 442 -10.64 13.57 -4.53
C LYS A 442 -9.99 13.47 -3.13
N PRO A 443 -10.64 13.94 -2.05
CA PRO A 443 -10.04 13.94 -0.72
C PRO A 443 -9.62 12.55 -0.21
N TRP A 444 -10.33 11.49 -0.63
CA TRP A 444 -9.99 10.10 -0.29
C TRP A 444 -8.66 9.62 -0.92
N MET A 445 -8.17 10.28 -1.97
CA MET A 445 -6.93 9.89 -2.63
C MET A 445 -5.71 10.17 -1.75
N ARG A 446 -5.74 11.25 -0.95
CA ARG A 446 -4.63 11.58 -0.05
C ARG A 446 -4.47 10.49 1.00
N TYR A 447 -3.29 9.88 1.09
CA TYR A 447 -3.01 8.69 1.90
C TYR A 447 -3.90 7.48 1.57
N GLY A 448 -4.57 7.50 0.42
CA GLY A 448 -5.10 6.29 -0.18
C GLY A 448 -3.96 5.31 -0.42
N SER A 449 -4.26 4.02 -0.31
CA SER A 449 -3.28 2.95 -0.52
C SER A 449 -3.73 2.05 -1.65
N ILE A 450 -2.83 1.76 -2.60
CA ILE A 450 -3.06 0.68 -3.56
C ILE A 450 -2.54 -0.64 -2.96
N PRO A 451 -3.14 -1.80 -3.29
CA PRO A 451 -2.77 -3.06 -2.64
C PRO A 451 -1.46 -3.63 -3.20
N VAL A 452 -1.34 -3.64 -4.53
CA VAL A 452 -0.26 -4.30 -5.25
C VAL A 452 0.09 -3.53 -6.52
N PHE A 453 1.29 -3.75 -7.07
CA PHE A 453 1.68 -3.25 -8.39
C PHE A 453 1.34 -4.28 -9.49
N GLY A 454 0.06 -4.66 -9.57
CA GLY A 454 -0.37 -5.73 -10.46
C GLY A 454 -1.88 -5.87 -10.55
N ALA A 455 -2.33 -7.08 -10.90
CA ALA A 455 -3.74 -7.38 -11.12
C ALA A 455 -4.15 -8.70 -10.47
N THR A 456 -5.40 -8.77 -9.98
CA THR A 456 -6.00 -10.05 -9.59
C THR A 456 -6.13 -10.94 -10.84
N TRP A 457 -5.62 -12.17 -10.77
CA TRP A 457 -5.62 -13.16 -11.86
C TRP A 457 -5.25 -12.56 -13.22
N TYR A 458 -4.24 -11.68 -13.25
CA TYR A 458 -3.76 -10.97 -14.43
C TYR A 458 -4.80 -10.08 -15.16
N SER A 459 -6.03 -10.00 -14.65
CA SER A 459 -7.19 -9.51 -15.40
C SER A 459 -7.84 -8.29 -14.77
N TRP A 460 -7.80 -8.16 -13.45
CA TRP A 460 -8.41 -7.04 -12.74
C TRP A 460 -7.32 -6.16 -12.14
N SER A 461 -6.98 -5.12 -12.89
CA SER A 461 -5.92 -4.15 -12.58
C SER A 461 -6.13 -3.42 -11.26
N TRP A 462 -5.08 -3.31 -10.46
CA TRP A 462 -5.04 -2.49 -9.24
C TRP A 462 -4.25 -1.18 -9.42
N PHE A 463 -3.73 -0.90 -10.62
CA PHE A 463 -2.97 0.32 -10.89
C PHE A 463 -3.84 1.57 -10.78
N GLY A 464 -3.56 2.43 -9.79
CA GLY A 464 -4.38 3.61 -9.50
C GLY A 464 -5.72 3.31 -8.83
N HIS A 465 -5.92 2.08 -8.34
CA HIS A 465 -7.09 1.69 -7.56
C HIS A 465 -6.71 1.58 -6.09
N ILE A 466 -7.28 2.47 -5.28
CA ILE A 466 -7.11 2.43 -3.83
C ILE A 466 -7.91 1.27 -3.27
N VAL A 467 -7.28 0.41 -2.48
CA VAL A 467 -7.89 -0.72 -1.74
C VAL A 467 -7.50 -0.57 -0.27
N GLN A 468 -8.29 0.23 0.44
CA GLN A 468 -7.82 0.89 1.66
C GLN A 468 -7.57 -0.05 2.84
N TRP A 469 -8.21 -1.22 2.87
CA TRP A 469 -8.01 -2.18 3.96
C TRP A 469 -6.56 -2.70 4.00
N ASN A 470 -5.87 -2.79 2.86
CA ASN A 470 -4.44 -3.13 2.81
C ASN A 470 -3.58 -2.05 3.47
N GLY A 471 -3.86 -0.78 3.14
CA GLY A 471 -3.22 0.35 3.83
C GLY A 471 -3.53 0.38 5.31
N LEU A 472 -4.75 0.05 5.75
CA LEU A 472 -5.09 0.02 7.18
C LEU A 472 -4.27 -1.02 7.95
N ARG A 473 -3.97 -2.18 7.35
CA ARG A 473 -3.02 -3.16 7.94
C ARG A 473 -1.63 -2.55 8.10
N TYR A 474 -1.14 -1.86 7.07
CA TYR A 474 0.14 -1.17 7.11
C TYR A 474 0.18 0.00 8.12
N ALA A 475 -0.87 0.82 8.18
CA ALA A 475 -1.02 1.90 9.16
C ALA A 475 -0.96 1.38 10.60
N TYR A 476 -1.61 0.25 10.87
CA TYR A 476 -1.58 -0.36 12.18
C TYR A 476 -0.17 -0.86 12.56
N ALA A 477 0.54 -1.49 11.61
CA ALA A 477 1.93 -1.91 11.80
C ALA A 477 2.87 -0.70 12.04
N LEU A 478 2.65 0.42 11.34
CA LEU A 478 3.40 1.67 11.57
C LEU A 478 3.17 2.27 12.96
N LEU A 479 1.95 2.18 13.51
CA LEU A 479 1.67 2.62 14.87
C LEU A 479 2.44 1.78 15.89
N LYS A 480 2.40 0.45 15.76
CA LYS A 480 3.20 -0.46 16.60
C LYS A 480 4.69 -0.19 16.49
N LEU A 481 5.21 0.04 15.28
CA LEU A 481 6.61 0.42 15.08
C LEU A 481 6.93 1.71 15.84
N SER A 482 6.06 2.72 15.72
CA SER A 482 6.23 4.01 16.41
C SER A 482 6.19 3.91 17.94
N GLU A 483 5.57 2.88 18.49
CA GLU A 483 5.56 2.57 19.93
C GLU A 483 6.83 1.81 20.36
N ALA A 484 7.29 0.86 19.54
CA ALA A 484 8.48 0.07 19.81
C ALA A 484 9.79 0.89 19.66
N ASP A 485 9.78 1.86 18.76
CA ASP A 485 10.94 2.63 18.34
C ASP A 485 10.91 4.06 18.89
N ARG A 486 11.80 4.33 19.86
CA ARG A 486 11.93 5.65 20.49
C ARG A 486 12.43 6.74 19.53
N ASP A 487 13.14 6.34 18.48
CA ASP A 487 13.71 7.23 17.46
C ASP A 487 12.87 7.17 16.17
N ALA A 488 11.62 6.72 16.25
CA ALA A 488 10.72 6.67 15.11
C ALA A 488 10.49 8.09 14.56
N PRO A 489 10.66 8.31 13.24
CA PRO A 489 10.31 9.59 12.65
C PRO A 489 8.81 9.88 12.86
N PRO A 490 8.43 11.15 13.11
CA PRO A 490 7.02 11.54 13.20
C PRO A 490 6.18 11.15 11.97
N LEU A 491 6.85 10.97 10.83
CA LEU A 491 6.27 10.53 9.57
C LEU A 491 5.46 9.23 9.70
N TRP A 492 5.87 8.26 10.52
CA TRP A 492 5.14 6.99 10.66
C TRP A 492 3.74 7.19 11.25
N ARG A 493 3.64 8.00 12.32
CA ARG A 493 2.34 8.36 12.90
C ARG A 493 1.51 9.22 11.94
N GLN A 494 2.14 10.13 11.20
CA GLN A 494 1.46 10.95 10.21
C GLN A 494 0.86 10.10 9.08
N LEU A 495 1.61 9.13 8.54
CA LEU A 495 1.13 8.21 7.50
C LEU A 495 0.00 7.33 8.01
N ALA A 496 0.16 6.74 9.21
CA ALA A 496 -0.88 5.92 9.80
C ALA A 496 -2.19 6.72 9.99
N LEU A 497 -2.10 7.93 10.55
CA LEU A 497 -3.25 8.83 10.68
C LEU A 497 -3.85 9.19 9.31
N GLY A 498 -3.01 9.54 8.34
CA GLY A 498 -3.43 9.88 6.98
C GLY A 498 -4.20 8.74 6.32
N ILE A 499 -3.70 7.52 6.38
CA ILE A 499 -4.34 6.32 5.83
C ILE A 499 -5.69 6.08 6.52
N THR A 500 -5.75 6.22 7.85
CA THR A 500 -7.01 6.10 8.60
C THR A 500 -8.01 7.19 8.17
N ARG A 501 -7.56 8.44 7.98
CA ARG A 501 -8.42 9.54 7.48
C ARG A 501 -8.91 9.27 6.07
N SER A 502 -8.05 8.78 5.17
CA SER A 502 -8.47 8.36 3.83
C SER A 502 -9.61 7.36 3.88
N ALA A 503 -9.52 6.33 4.73
CA ALA A 503 -10.60 5.36 4.91
C ALA A 503 -11.91 6.01 5.39
N MET A 504 -11.83 6.99 6.29
CA MET A 504 -13.00 7.74 6.75
C MET A 504 -13.64 8.56 5.60
N TYR A 505 -12.84 9.19 4.74
CA TYR A 505 -13.35 9.90 3.56
C TYR A 505 -13.94 8.98 2.47
N GLN A 506 -13.66 7.67 2.55
CA GLN A 506 -14.23 6.66 1.66
C GLN A 506 -15.57 6.11 2.15
N GLN A 507 -15.98 6.42 3.39
CA GLN A 507 -17.28 5.99 3.92
C GLN A 507 -18.44 6.69 3.22
N SER A 508 -19.50 5.94 2.90
CA SER A 508 -20.71 6.51 2.32
C SER A 508 -21.43 7.43 3.33
N PRO A 509 -21.80 8.65 2.94
CA PRO A 509 -22.55 9.56 3.80
C PRO A 509 -24.04 9.19 3.92
N SER A 510 -24.55 8.27 3.09
CA SER A 510 -25.98 7.95 3.02
C SER A 510 -26.26 6.59 2.37
N GLY A 511 -27.55 6.24 2.32
CA GLY A 511 -28.06 5.06 1.61
C GLY A 511 -27.76 3.74 2.32
N LYS A 512 -27.86 2.63 1.58
CA LYS A 512 -27.69 1.28 2.15
C LYS A 512 -26.28 1.04 2.71
N ASN A 513 -25.27 1.69 2.13
CA ASN A 513 -23.87 1.56 2.52
C ASN A 513 -23.44 2.61 3.56
N LEU A 514 -24.37 3.26 4.26
CA LEU A 514 -24.07 4.30 5.27
C LEU A 514 -22.92 3.89 6.19
N ALA A 515 -21.92 4.76 6.31
CA ALA A 515 -20.72 4.56 7.11
C ALA A 515 -19.83 3.35 6.72
N LEU A 516 -20.15 2.64 5.63
CA LEU A 516 -19.29 1.63 5.02
C LEU A 516 -18.47 2.26 3.89
N TRP A 517 -17.28 1.72 3.64
CA TRP A 517 -16.45 2.07 2.48
C TRP A 517 -16.43 0.92 1.45
N PRO A 518 -16.21 1.21 0.15
CA PRO A 518 -16.15 0.18 -0.88
C PRO A 518 -14.83 -0.60 -0.83
N ASP A 519 -14.79 -1.73 -1.52
CA ASP A 519 -13.56 -2.52 -1.68
C ASP A 519 -12.46 -1.72 -2.40
N SER A 520 -12.83 -0.91 -3.40
CA SER A 520 -11.89 -0.03 -4.09
C SER A 520 -12.45 1.32 -4.54
N TYR A 521 -11.54 2.30 -4.69
CA TYR A 521 -11.79 3.61 -5.29
C TYR A 521 -10.79 3.88 -6.43
N HIS A 522 -11.29 4.27 -7.61
CA HIS A 522 -10.45 4.70 -8.72
C HIS A 522 -9.98 6.15 -8.54
N THR A 523 -8.68 6.39 -8.77
CA THR A 523 -8.05 7.72 -8.63
C THR A 523 -8.23 8.64 -9.83
#